data_AF-A0A376UD42-F1
#
_entry.id   AF-A0A376UD42-F1
#
_cell.length_a   1.000
_cell.length_b   1.000
_cell.length_c   1.000
_cell.angle_alpha   90.00
_cell.angle_beta   90.00
_cell.angle_gamma   90.00
#
_symmetry.space_group_name_H-M   'P 1'
#
loop_
_entity.id
_entity.type
_entity.pdbx_description
1 polymer ?
#
loop_
_entity_poly.entity_id
_entity_poly.type
_entity_poly.pdbx_seq_one_letter_code
_entity_poly.pdbx_strand_id
1 'polypeptide(L)'
;MTISRVCWDTGGIDGEIVYQRSKKHGVFRVLPVKGASVYGKPVITMPKTRNQRGVYLCEVGTDTAKEILYARMKADPHACG
;
A
#
# COMPACT_ATOMS: atom_id res chain seq x y z
N MET A 1 11.32 -17.19 11.71
CA MET A 1 11.06 -16.20 10.64
C MET A 1 10.55 -14.92 11.30
N THR A 2 11.16 -13.75 11.07
CA THR A 2 10.72 -12.47 11.67
C THR A 2 10.04 -11.60 10.62
N ILE A 3 9.03 -10.80 11.03
CA ILE A 3 8.35 -9.87 10.13
C ILE A 3 9.24 -8.63 9.94
N SER A 4 9.71 -8.43 8.71
CA SER A 4 10.58 -7.31 8.34
C SER A 4 9.80 -6.00 8.19
N ARG A 5 8.69 -6.02 7.44
CA ARG A 5 7.81 -4.87 7.19
C ARG A 5 6.36 -5.29 7.10
N VAL A 6 5.47 -4.38 7.45
CA VAL A 6 4.02 -4.52 7.35
C VAL A 6 3.47 -3.28 6.66
N CYS A 7 2.61 -3.48 5.66
CA CYS A 7 1.77 -2.43 5.12
C CYS A 7 0.45 -2.42 5.89
N TRP A 8 0.02 -1.26 6.36
CA TRP A 8 -1.26 -1.10 7.05
C TRP A 8 -2.09 -0.05 6.33
N ASP A 9 -3.22 -0.48 5.79
CA ASP A 9 -4.13 0.40 5.07
C ASP A 9 -4.81 1.42 5.98
N THR A 10 -4.82 2.67 5.52
CA THR A 10 -5.43 3.82 6.21
C THR A 10 -6.89 4.04 5.82
N GLY A 11 -7.40 3.35 4.80
CA GLY A 11 -8.79 3.46 4.36
C GLY A 11 -9.77 2.60 5.17
N GLY A 12 -9.29 1.52 5.79
CA GLY A 12 -10.12 0.60 6.58
C GLY A 12 -10.28 0.93 8.08
N ILE A 13 -9.59 1.93 8.60
CA ILE A 13 -9.64 2.38 10.01
C ILE A 13 -9.28 3.88 10.08
N ASP A 14 -9.40 4.52 11.24
CA ASP A 14 -8.82 5.84 11.45
C ASP A 14 -7.32 5.84 11.13
N GLY A 15 -6.94 6.59 10.10
CA GLY A 15 -5.56 6.73 9.64
C GLY A 15 -4.61 7.25 10.73
N GLU A 16 -5.09 8.01 11.72
CA GLU A 16 -4.24 8.45 12.83
C GLU A 16 -3.74 7.27 13.68
N ILE A 17 -4.58 6.26 13.91
CA ILE A 17 -4.17 5.05 14.61
C ILE A 17 -3.02 4.37 13.86
N VAL A 18 -3.13 4.29 12.53
CA VAL A 18 -2.08 3.69 11.68
C VAL A 18 -0.78 4.49 11.75
N TYR A 19 -0.85 5.82 11.70
CA TYR A 19 0.32 6.69 11.81
C TYR A 19 0.99 6.57 13.18
N GLN A 20 0.22 6.50 14.26
CA GLN A 20 0.74 6.28 15.61
C GLN A 20 1.39 4.90 15.75
N ARG A 21 0.81 3.85 15.16
CA ARG A 21 1.42 2.51 15.11
C ARG A 21 2.73 2.50 14.33
N SER A 22 2.77 3.20 13.20
CA SER A 22 3.99 3.39 12.40
C SER A 22 5.11 4.01 13.24
N LYS A 23 4.83 5.10 13.96
CA LYS A 23 5.80 5.73 14.86
C LYS A 23 6.22 4.81 16.01
N LYS A 24 5.27 4.10 16.63
CA LYS A 24 5.52 3.21 17.78
C LYS A 24 6.40 2.02 17.44
N HIS A 25 6.19 1.39 16.28
CA HIS A 25 6.89 0.16 15.90
C HIS A 25 8.08 0.37 14.97
N GLY A 26 8.25 1.61 14.47
CA GLY A 26 9.29 2.01 13.54
C GLY A 26 8.70 2.36 12.18
N VAL A 27 9.00 3.58 11.71
CA VAL A 27 8.41 4.16 10.49
C VAL A 27 8.74 3.41 9.20
N PHE A 28 9.74 2.53 9.22
CA PHE A 28 10.06 1.62 8.12
C PHE A 28 9.61 0.18 8.36
N ARG A 29 9.09 -0.14 9.56
CA ARG A 29 8.58 -1.46 9.93
C ARG A 29 7.07 -1.55 9.71
N VAL A 30 6.34 -0.49 10.01
CA VAL A 30 4.90 -0.38 9.72
C VAL A 30 4.71 0.82 8.79
N LEU A 31 4.38 0.53 7.53
CA LEU A 31 4.16 1.52 6.48
C LEU A 31 2.66 1.77 6.31
N PRO A 32 2.18 2.98 6.59
CA PRO A 32 0.83 3.38 6.23
C PRO A 32 0.68 3.38 4.71
N VAL A 33 -0.39 2.76 4.20
CA VAL A 33 -0.72 2.77 2.78
C VAL A 33 -2.08 3.43 2.52
N LYS A 34 -2.21 4.06 1.36
CA LYS A 34 -3.47 4.64 0.88
C LYS A 34 -3.64 4.37 -0.61
N GLY A 35 -4.85 4.02 -1.02
CA GLY A 35 -5.17 3.88 -2.44
C GLY A 35 -5.10 5.22 -3.18
N ALA A 36 -4.52 5.19 -4.39
CA ALA A 36 -4.49 6.28 -5.35
C ALA A 36 -5.02 5.76 -6.68
N SER A 37 -6.26 6.13 -7.01
CA SER A 37 -6.90 5.82 -8.30
C SER A 37 -6.47 6.83 -9.36
N VAL A 38 -5.19 6.77 -9.72
CA VAL A 38 -4.60 7.62 -10.76
C VAL A 38 -3.92 6.72 -11.76
N TYR A 39 -4.29 6.89 -13.04
CA TYR A 39 -3.72 6.13 -14.14
C TYR A 39 -2.22 6.37 -14.30
N GLY A 40 -1.48 5.33 -14.69
CA GLY A 40 -0.04 5.42 -14.95
C GLY A 40 0.85 5.54 -13.71
N LYS A 41 0.29 5.56 -12.48
CA LYS A 41 1.08 5.43 -11.26
C LYS A 41 1.63 4.01 -11.11
N PRO A 42 2.85 3.82 -10.57
CA PRO A 42 3.32 2.48 -10.22
C PRO A 42 2.43 1.87 -9.12
N VAL A 43 2.44 0.53 -9.01
CA VAL A 43 1.65 -0.21 -8.01
C VAL A 43 1.89 0.31 -6.59
N ILE A 44 3.12 0.70 -6.24
CA ILE A 44 3.42 1.39 -5.00
C ILE A 44 4.45 2.50 -5.23
N THR A 45 4.24 3.66 -4.61
CA THR A 45 5.23 4.75 -4.55
C THR A 45 5.69 4.95 -3.12
N MET A 46 6.98 4.72 -2.87
CA MET A 46 7.60 5.03 -1.59
C MET A 46 8.02 6.50 -1.57
N PRO A 47 7.50 7.34 -0.66
CA PRO A 47 7.90 8.74 -0.59
C PRO A 47 9.34 8.88 -0.08
N LYS A 48 10.08 9.86 -0.62
CA LYS A 48 11.45 10.19 -0.18
C LYS A 48 11.48 10.90 1.18
N THR A 49 10.39 11.57 1.53
CA THR A 49 10.24 12.38 2.73
C THR A 49 9.04 11.92 3.55
N ARG A 50 9.07 12.25 4.84
CA ARG A 50 7.95 11.99 5.75
C ARG A 50 6.87 13.05 5.53
N ASN A 51 5.61 12.67 5.73
CA ASN A 51 4.50 13.61 5.74
C ASN A 51 4.48 14.46 7.04
N GLN A 52 3.50 15.36 7.17
CA GLN A 52 3.31 16.19 8.37
C GLN A 52 3.13 15.37 9.67
N ARG A 53 2.69 14.12 9.57
CA ARG A 53 2.49 13.19 10.71
C ARG A 53 3.76 12.40 11.04
N GLY A 54 4.87 12.65 10.34
CA GLY A 54 6.18 12.05 10.60
C GLY A 54 6.33 10.61 10.09
N VAL A 55 5.51 10.18 9.13
CA VAL A 55 5.51 8.80 8.58
C VAL A 55 5.69 8.80 7.06
N TYR A 56 6.10 7.66 6.50
CA TYR A 56 6.15 7.44 5.07
C TYR A 56 4.80 6.88 4.58
N LEU A 57 3.86 7.77 4.26
CA LEU A 57 2.58 7.39 3.68
C LEU A 57 2.81 6.96 2.22
N CYS A 58 2.66 5.67 1.97
CA CYS A 58 2.85 5.10 0.64
C CYS A 58 1.53 5.11 -0.12
N GLU A 59 1.58 5.52 -1.38
CA GLU A 59 0.41 5.48 -2.26
C GLU A 59 0.43 4.21 -3.11
N VAL A 60 -0.69 3.50 -3.12
CA VAL A 60 -0.90 2.30 -3.92
C VAL A 60 -1.64 2.70 -5.19
N GLY A 61 -1.00 2.55 -6.35
CA GLY A 61 -1.61 2.80 -7.66
C GLY A 61 -2.66 1.73 -7.96
N THR A 62 -3.90 1.96 -7.52
CA THR A 62 -4.96 0.94 -7.52
C THR A 62 -5.38 0.56 -8.94
N ASP A 63 -5.39 1.50 -9.88
CA ASP A 63 -5.80 1.23 -11.25
C ASP A 63 -4.77 0.36 -11.98
N THR A 64 -3.48 0.71 -11.91
CA THR A 64 -2.38 -0.12 -12.43
C THR A 64 -2.34 -1.50 -11.77
N ALA A 65 -2.59 -1.58 -10.47
CA ALA A 65 -2.67 -2.86 -9.77
C ALA A 65 -3.83 -3.72 -10.30
N LYS A 66 -5.01 -3.14 -10.51
CA LYS A 66 -6.16 -3.84 -11.11
C LYS A 66 -5.85 -4.31 -12.52
N GLU A 67 -5.24 -3.48 -13.36
CA GLU A 67 -4.88 -3.87 -14.74
C GLU A 67 -3.97 -5.09 -14.75
N ILE A 68 -2.90 -5.08 -13.95
CA ILE A 68 -1.96 -6.19 -13.83
C ILE A 68 -2.67 -7.45 -13.30
N LEU A 69 -3.51 -7.30 -12.27
CA LEU A 69 -4.26 -8.43 -11.70
C LEU A 69 -5.25 -9.01 -12.71
N TYR A 70 -6.04 -8.18 -13.39
CA TYR A 70 -7.00 -8.62 -14.40
C TYR A 70 -6.30 -9.28 -15.60
N ALA A 71 -5.16 -8.76 -16.04
CA ALA A 71 -4.37 -9.39 -17.09
C ALA A 71 -3.89 -10.79 -16.69
N ARG A 72 -3.44 -10.96 -15.43
CA ARG A 72 -3.04 -12.28 -14.89
C ARG A 72 -4.20 -13.24 -14.74
N MET A 73 -5.34 -12.76 -14.24
CA MET A 73 -6.55 -13.58 -14.08
C MET A 73 -7.07 -14.08 -15.45
N LYS A 74 -7.00 -13.25 -16.50
CA LYS A 74 -7.36 -13.68 -17.87
C LYS A 74 -6.38 -14.69 -18.46
N ALA A 75 -5.13 -14.68 -18.01
CA ALA A 75 -4.08 -15.58 -18.51
C ALA A 75 -4.05 -16.93 -17.78
N ASP A 76 -4.80 -17.09 -16.68
CA ASP A 76 -4.88 -18.34 -15.95
C ASP A 76 -5.89 -19.30 -16.64
N PRO A 77 -5.43 -20.43 -17.21
CA PRO A 77 -6.30 -21.41 -17.85
C PRO A 77 -7.26 -22.10 -16.87
N HIS A 78 -7.00 -21.99 -15.56
CA HIS A 78 -7.84 -22.55 -14.50
C HIS A 78 -8.80 -21.52 -13.89
N ALA A 79 -8.74 -20.26 -14.31
CA ALA A 79 -9.75 -19.25 -14.00
C ALA A 79 -11.00 -19.44 -14.91
N CYS A 80 -11.52 -20.67 -14.97
CA CYS A 80 -12.88 -20.96 -15.42
C CYS A 80 -13.83 -20.78 -14.22
N GLY A 81 -15.06 -20.29 -14.39
CA GLY A 81 -16.05 -20.74 -15.38
C GLY A 81 -17.05 -21.62 -14.66
#